data_AF-A0A1E4MDY4-F1
#
_entry.id   AF-A0A1E4MDY4-F1
#
_cell.length_a   1.000
_cell.length_b   1.000
_cell.length_c   1.000
_cell.angle_alpha   90.00
_cell.angle_beta   90.00
_cell.angle_gamma   90.00
#
_symmetry.space_group_name_H-M   'P 1'
#
loop_
_entity.id
_entity.type
_entity.pdbx_description
1 polymer ?
#
loop_
_entity_poly.entity_id
_entity_poly.type
_entity_poly.pdbx_seq_one_letter_code
_entity_poly.pdbx_strand_id
1 'polypeptide(L)'
;MPVRFGFANKDPMQPDDAITPVQIEHSIDEVWIGEELDQYYNYLDYHFEEGGIYLRARVYLDDPRTATLFGPFESRQSSKVVTAPSIREAVEAYLGRRFHKVVQR
;
A
#
# COMPACT_ATOMS: atom_id res chain seq x y z
N MET A 1 -11.58 -22.29 14.49
CA MET A 1 -11.70 -21.01 15.22
C MET A 1 -11.09 -19.94 14.34
N PRO A 2 -11.80 -18.86 13.95
CA PRO A 2 -11.19 -17.83 13.12
C PRO A 2 -10.34 -16.91 14.01
N VAL A 3 -9.04 -16.86 13.74
CA VAL A 3 -8.12 -15.95 14.43
C VAL A 3 -8.24 -14.58 13.75
N ARG A 4 -8.90 -13.63 14.43
CA ARG A 4 -8.86 -12.21 14.04
C ARG A 4 -7.53 -11.63 14.53
N PHE A 5 -6.50 -11.64 13.68
CA PHE A 5 -5.31 -10.83 13.90
C PHE A 5 -5.60 -9.39 13.46
N GLY A 6 -6.24 -8.62 14.34
CA GLY A 6 -6.32 -7.17 14.22
C GLY A 6 -5.05 -6.53 14.76
N PHE A 7 -3.97 -6.53 13.98
CA PHE A 7 -2.86 -5.61 14.19
C PHE A 7 -3.00 -4.48 13.19
N ALA A 8 -3.78 -3.46 13.53
CA ALA A 8 -3.61 -2.14 12.93
C ALA A 8 -2.31 -1.54 13.49
N ASN A 9 -1.17 -2.11 13.08
CA ASN A 9 0.15 -1.53 13.34
C ASN A 9 0.24 -0.30 12.45
N LYS A 10 -0.18 0.86 12.96
CA LYS A 10 0.18 2.13 12.34
C LYS A 10 1.69 2.26 12.46
N ASP A 11 2.38 2.36 11.33
CA ASP A 11 3.77 2.82 11.34
C ASP A 11 3.84 4.14 12.11
N PRO A 12 4.81 4.33 13.02
CA PRO A 12 4.90 5.57 13.78
C PRO A 12 5.05 6.75 12.81
N MET A 13 4.12 7.69 12.92
CA MET A 13 4.14 8.95 12.18
C MET A 13 5.42 9.70 12.55
N GLN A 14 6.26 10.01 11.58
CA GLN A 14 7.36 10.94 11.82
C GLN A 14 6.76 12.36 11.82
N PRO A 15 7.26 13.30 12.64
CA PRO A 15 6.70 14.65 12.77
C PRO A 15 6.62 15.43 11.44
N ASP A 16 7.36 15.02 10.40
CA ASP A 16 7.37 15.63 9.06
C ASP A 16 6.44 14.92 8.04
N ASP A 17 5.67 13.92 8.46
CA ASP A 17 4.72 13.25 7.57
C ASP A 17 3.42 14.04 7.44
N ALA A 18 3.19 14.58 6.25
CA ALA A 18 1.93 15.26 5.90
C ALA A 18 0.74 14.30 5.78
N ILE A 19 1.00 12.99 5.62
CA ILE A 19 0.00 11.94 5.54
C ILE A 19 0.51 10.67 6.21
N THR A 20 -0.42 9.87 6.74
CA THR A 20 -0.14 8.51 7.25
C THR A 20 -1.10 7.51 6.63
N PRO A 21 -0.71 6.23 6.51
CA PRO A 21 -1.63 5.20 6.08
C PRO A 21 -2.80 5.10 7.09
N VAL A 22 -4.02 5.06 6.57
CA VAL A 22 -5.22 4.78 7.37
C VAL A 22 -5.27 3.32 7.79
N GLN A 23 -4.62 2.44 7.01
CA GLN A 23 -4.54 1.01 7.27
C GLN A 23 -3.26 0.42 6.63
N ILE A 24 -2.68 -0.58 7.28
CA ILE A 24 -1.63 -1.42 6.72
C ILE A 24 -2.12 -2.87 6.81
N GLU A 25 -2.17 -3.57 5.68
CA GLU A 25 -2.63 -4.96 5.59
C GLU A 25 -1.45 -5.85 5.19
N HIS A 26 -1.28 -6.97 5.89
CA HIS A 26 -0.36 -8.03 5.48
C HIS A 26 -1.14 -9.09 4.72
N SER A 27 -0.72 -9.35 3.49
CA SER A 27 -1.43 -10.23 2.55
C SER A 27 -0.46 -11.18 1.86
N ILE A 28 -0.98 -12.35 1.51
CA ILE A 28 -0.30 -13.36 0.70
C ILE A 28 -1.20 -13.62 -0.50
N ASP A 29 -0.62 -13.60 -1.69
CA ASP A 29 -1.29 -13.93 -2.95
C ASP A 29 -0.58 -15.11 -3.60
N GLU A 30 -1.35 -16.15 -3.93
CA GLU A 30 -0.84 -17.42 -4.44
C GLU A 30 -1.43 -17.66 -5.82
N VAL A 31 -0.55 -17.84 -6.82
CA VAL A 31 -0.95 -18.20 -8.18
C VAL A 31 -0.67 -19.68 -8.38
N TRP A 32 -1.73 -20.44 -8.67
CA TRP A 32 -1.66 -21.89 -8.86
C TRP A 32 -1.91 -22.25 -10.33
N ILE A 33 -1.11 -23.17 -10.87
CA ILE A 33 -1.30 -23.77 -12.20
C ILE A 33 -1.63 -25.25 -12.00
N GLY A 34 -2.92 -25.58 -12.01
CA GLY A 34 -3.39 -26.91 -11.65
C GLY A 34 -3.20 -27.17 -10.15
N GLU A 35 -2.36 -28.16 -9.81
CA GLU A 35 -2.00 -28.50 -8.43
C GLU A 35 -0.62 -27.96 -8.01
N GLU A 36 0.09 -27.28 -8.93
CA GLU A 36 1.41 -26.70 -8.67
C GLU A 36 1.30 -25.22 -8.31
N LEU A 37 1.97 -24.82 -7.22
CA LEU A 37 2.10 -23.43 -6.84
C LEU A 37 3.15 -22.76 -7.74
N ASP A 38 2.71 -21.85 -8.60
CA ASP A 38 3.56 -21.13 -9.56
C ASP A 38 4.18 -19.88 -8.91
N GLN A 39 3.37 -19.07 -8.22
CA GLN A 39 3.85 -17.82 -7.59
C GLN A 39 3.30 -17.69 -6.17
N TYR A 40 4.15 -17.20 -5.28
CA TYR A 40 3.83 -16.89 -3.90
C TYR A 40 4.29 -15.48 -3.58
N TYR A 41 3.35 -14.55 -3.49
CA TYR A 41 3.61 -13.14 -3.22
C TYR A 41 3.24 -12.78 -1.80
N ASN A 42 4.23 -12.46 -0.99
CA ASN A 42 4.04 -12.01 0.38
C ASN A 42 4.29 -10.49 0.44
N TYR A 43 3.31 -9.69 0.84
CA TYR A 43 3.41 -8.23 0.78
C TYR A 43 2.61 -7.49 1.84
N LEU A 44 3.01 -6.24 2.08
CA LEU A 44 2.28 -5.26 2.87
C LEU A 44 1.60 -4.27 1.94
N ASP A 45 0.28 -4.08 2.11
CA ASP A 45 -0.50 -3.03 1.45
C ASP A 45 -0.75 -1.87 2.42
N TYR A 46 -0.23 -0.70 2.07
CA TYR A 46 -0.45 0.57 2.75
C TYR A 46 -1.60 1.30 2.08
N HIS A 47 -2.63 1.64 2.85
CA HIS A 47 -3.81 2.35 2.38
C HIS A 47 -3.77 3.81 2.83
N PHE A 48 -3.92 4.74 1.90
CA PHE A 48 -3.95 6.18 2.16
C PHE A 48 -5.28 6.77 1.68
N GLU A 49 -5.89 7.60 2.50
CA GLU A 49 -7.15 8.28 2.20
C GLU A 49 -7.11 9.73 2.66
N GLU A 50 -7.44 10.66 1.78
CA GLU A 50 -7.61 12.09 2.11
C GLU A 50 -8.62 12.72 1.15
N GLY A 51 -9.57 13.49 1.68
CA GLY A 51 -10.57 14.20 0.85
C GLY A 51 -11.42 13.28 -0.04
N GLY A 52 -11.62 12.02 0.36
CA GLY A 52 -12.33 11.00 -0.42
C GLY A 52 -11.49 10.32 -1.51
N ILE A 53 -10.26 10.78 -1.74
CA ILE A 53 -9.32 10.19 -2.70
C ILE A 53 -8.55 9.07 -2.02
N TYR A 54 -8.31 7.99 -2.76
CA TYR A 54 -7.62 6.81 -2.27
C TYR A 54 -6.34 6.51 -3.05
N LEU A 55 -5.26 6.21 -2.33
CA LEU A 55 -4.04 5.63 -2.87
C LEU A 55 -3.69 4.37 -2.09
N ARG A 56 -3.02 3.43 -2.76
CA ARG A 56 -2.42 2.30 -2.07
C ARG A 56 -0.98 2.09 -2.50
N ALA A 57 -0.12 1.68 -1.58
CA ALA A 57 1.25 1.30 -1.87
C ALA A 57 1.52 -0.13 -1.42
N ARG A 58 2.12 -0.94 -2.28
CA ARG A 58 2.47 -2.33 -2.00
C ARG A 58 3.96 -2.49 -1.82
N VAL A 59 4.38 -3.19 -0.78
CA VAL A 59 5.77 -3.56 -0.53
C VAL A 59 5.85 -5.06 -0.42
N TYR A 60 6.56 -5.71 -1.35
CA TYR A 60 6.77 -7.15 -1.28
C TYR A 60 7.87 -7.47 -0.27
N LEU A 61 7.69 -8.53 0.51
CA LEU A 61 8.64 -8.90 1.57
C LEU A 61 9.92 -9.56 1.05
N ASP A 62 9.93 -10.00 -0.20
CA ASP A 62 11.13 -10.46 -0.92
C ASP A 62 11.98 -9.29 -1.44
N ASP A 63 11.37 -8.14 -1.78
CA ASP A 63 12.03 -6.86 -2.04
C ASP A 63 11.45 -5.71 -1.16
N PRO A 64 11.77 -5.70 0.15
CA PRO A 64 11.18 -4.75 1.10
C PRO A 64 11.70 -3.31 0.92
N ARG A 65 12.60 -3.07 -0.04
CA ARG A 65 13.17 -1.75 -0.31
C ARG A 65 12.37 -0.97 -1.36
N THR A 66 11.47 -1.63 -2.08
CA THR A 66 10.69 -1.06 -3.17
C THR A 66 9.21 -0.99 -2.80
N ALA A 67 8.65 0.22 -2.82
CA ALA A 67 7.22 0.44 -2.72
C ALA A 67 6.61 0.67 -4.10
N THR A 68 5.53 -0.03 -4.42
CA THR A 68 4.74 0.16 -5.65
C THR A 68 3.48 0.93 -5.37
N LEU A 69 3.38 2.17 -5.86
CA LEU A 69 2.26 3.09 -5.66
C LEU A 69 1.21 2.94 -6.76
N PHE A 70 -0.06 2.82 -6.36
CA PHE A 70 -1.23 2.72 -7.24
C PHE A 70 -2.23 3.85 -6.95
N GLY A 71 -2.93 4.30 -7.98
CA GLY A 71 -3.89 5.41 -7.93
C GLY A 71 -3.24 6.74 -8.31
N PRO A 72 -3.86 7.89 -8.01
CA PRO A 72 -5.04 8.07 -7.17
C PRO A 72 -6.33 7.52 -7.77
N PHE A 73 -7.21 7.02 -6.90
CA PHE A 73 -8.55 6.54 -7.24
C PHE A 73 -9.61 7.40 -6.58
N GLU A 74 -10.80 7.45 -7.18
CA GLU A 74 -11.96 8.20 -6.64
C GLU A 74 -12.43 7.67 -5.27
N SER A 75 -12.16 6.41 -4.95
CA SER A 75 -12.37 5.82 -3.61
C SER A 75 -11.70 4.45 -3.52
N ARG A 76 -11.67 3.84 -2.33
CA ARG A 76 -11.10 2.49 -2.10
C ARG A 76 -11.78 1.39 -2.92
N GLN A 77 -13.06 1.55 -3.25
CA GLN A 77 -13.85 0.57 -4.01
C GLN A 77 -13.90 0.88 -5.51
N SER A 78 -13.32 2.00 -5.93
CA SER A 78 -13.34 2.45 -7.32
C SER A 78 -11.99 2.21 -7.98
N SER A 79 -12.01 1.71 -9.21
CA SER A 79 -10.83 1.67 -10.09
C SER A 79 -10.69 2.94 -10.95
N LYS A 80 -11.60 3.90 -10.80
CA LYS A 80 -11.58 5.14 -11.57
C LYS A 80 -10.42 6.02 -11.10
N VAL A 81 -9.44 6.18 -11.98
CA VAL A 81 -8.28 7.04 -11.77
C VAL A 81 -8.71 8.51 -11.80
N VAL A 82 -8.18 9.28 -10.87
CA VAL A 82 -8.45 10.72 -10.73
C VAL A 82 -7.15 11.50 -10.57
N THR A 83 -7.18 12.78 -10.95
CA THR A 83 -6.05 13.68 -10.78
C THR A 83 -6.12 14.33 -9.40
N ALA A 84 -5.20 13.95 -8.52
CA ALA A 84 -5.09 14.51 -7.16
C ALA A 84 -3.61 14.68 -6.80
N PRO A 85 -2.95 15.77 -7.25
CA PRO A 85 -1.50 15.93 -7.11
C PRO A 85 -1.07 16.08 -5.64
N SER A 86 -1.83 16.80 -4.81
CA SER A 86 -1.45 17.08 -3.42
C SER A 86 -1.35 15.82 -2.56
N ILE A 87 -2.37 14.95 -2.56
CA ILE A 87 -2.33 13.68 -1.84
C ILE A 87 -1.25 12.75 -2.40
N ARG A 88 -1.03 12.76 -3.73
CA ARG A 88 0.03 11.96 -4.35
C ARG A 88 1.41 12.38 -3.85
N GLU A 89 1.73 13.67 -3.87
CA GLU A 89 3.01 14.20 -3.37
C GLU A 89 3.22 13.88 -1.90
N ALA A 90 2.16 13.98 -1.07
CA ALA A 90 2.23 13.61 0.33
C ALA A 90 2.53 12.12 0.54
N VAL A 91 1.88 11.24 -0.22
CA VAL A 91 2.12 9.78 -0.16
C VAL A 91 3.52 9.45 -0.67
N GLU A 92 3.98 10.07 -1.75
CA GLU A 92 5.34 9.88 -2.27
C GLU A 92 6.40 10.31 -1.25
N ALA A 93 6.20 11.44 -0.56
CA ALA A 93 7.09 11.89 0.51
C ALA A 93 7.10 10.90 1.70
N TYR A 94 5.93 10.40 2.11
CA TYR A 94 5.81 9.39 3.16
C TYR A 94 6.60 8.11 2.81
N LEU A 95 6.43 7.62 1.58
CA LEU A 95 7.08 6.40 1.09
C LEU A 95 8.58 6.60 0.87
N GLY A 96 8.99 7.71 0.26
CA GLY A 96 10.40 8.00 -0.06
C GLY A 96 11.29 8.15 1.17
N ARG A 97 10.71 8.47 2.34
CA ARG A 97 11.44 8.46 3.63
C ARG A 97 11.68 7.04 4.18
N ARG A 98 10.87 6.07 3.77
CA ARG A 98 10.84 4.71 4.35
C ARG A 98 11.42 3.65 3.40
N PHE A 99 11.28 3.86 2.10
CA PHE A 99 11.68 2.92 1.06
C PHE A 99 12.76 3.53 0.17
N HIS A 100 13.68 2.71 -0.31
CA HIS A 100 14.78 3.17 -1.15
C HIS A 100 14.30 3.56 -2.55
N LYS A 101 13.20 2.96 -2.99
CA LYS A 101 12.63 3.17 -4.32
C LYS A 101 11.11 3.18 -4.25
N VAL A 102 10.51 4.14 -4.93
CA VAL A 102 9.06 4.21 -5.17
C VAL A 102 8.81 4.05 -6.66
N VAL A 103 8.00 3.07 -7.05
CA VAL A 103 7.61 2.78 -8.43
C VAL A 103 6.13 3.09 -8.59
N GLN A 104 5.75 3.84 -9.62
CA GLN A 104 4.36 4.15 -9.93
C GLN A 104 3.79 3.13 -10.91
N ARG A 105 2.53 2.73 -10.72
CA ARG A 105 1.81 1.75 -11.54
C ARG A 105 0.41 2.24 -11.91
#